data_AF-X1EP87-F1
#
_entry.id   AF-X1EP87-F1
#
_cell.length_a   1.000
_cell.length_b   1.000
_cell.length_c   1.000
_cell.angle_alpha   90.00
_cell.angle_beta   90.00
_cell.angle_gamma   90.00
#
_symmetry.space_group_name_H-M   'P 1'
#
loop_
_entity.id
_entity.type
_entity.pdbx_description
1 polymer ?
#
loop_
_entity_poly.entity_id
_entity_poly.type
_entity_poly.pdbx_seq_one_letter_code
_entity_poly.pdbx_strand_id
1 'polypeptide(L)'
;VAVVDLTMAGIGIVERPIKMVIRDDYVVEISGGAEAETLSGLLKGEGAKNIAELGIGTNEKAIASGSPLEDEKVIGTVHVGIGDNRSLGGNVEAPVHLDGIMKNPTLEIDGRIVIDAGNLEVTF
;
A
#
# COMPACT_ATOMS: atom_id res chain seq x y z
N VAL A 1 7.73 -6.77 5.19
CA VAL A 1 7.06 -7.39 4.01
C VAL A 1 5.67 -6.82 3.97
N ALA A 2 5.21 -6.37 2.80
CA ALA A 2 3.83 -5.96 2.56
C ALA A 2 3.16 -6.95 1.59
N VAL A 3 1.88 -7.26 1.79
CA VAL A 3 1.14 -8.19 0.94
C VAL A 3 -0.15 -7.52 0.51
N VAL A 4 -0.18 -7.04 -0.73
CA VAL A 4 -1.33 -6.32 -1.31
C VAL A 4 -2.33 -7.35 -1.84
N ASP A 5 -3.55 -7.34 -1.30
CA ASP A 5 -4.60 -8.32 -1.59
C ASP A 5 -5.96 -7.70 -1.95
N LEU A 6 -6.02 -6.37 -2.02
CA LEU A 6 -7.23 -5.66 -2.45
C LEU A 6 -7.04 -5.01 -3.83
N THR A 7 -6.28 -3.92 -3.86
CA THR A 7 -6.16 -3.05 -5.02
C THR A 7 -4.74 -2.50 -5.10
N MET A 8 -4.21 -2.38 -6.31
CA MET A 8 -2.91 -1.78 -6.58
C MET A 8 -3.07 -0.66 -7.60
N ALA A 9 -2.61 0.55 -7.27
CA ALA A 9 -2.61 1.66 -8.20
C ALA A 9 -1.83 1.30 -9.49
N GLY A 10 -2.40 1.68 -10.64
CA GLY A 10 -1.87 1.30 -11.96
C GLY A 10 -2.23 -0.12 -12.42
N ILE A 11 -2.91 -0.92 -11.58
CA ILE A 11 -3.37 -2.28 -11.93
C ILE A 11 -4.88 -2.41 -11.73
N GLY A 12 -5.41 -1.97 -10.58
CA GLY A 12 -6.79 -2.18 -10.14
C GLY A 12 -6.88 -3.31 -9.11
N ILE A 13 -8.00 -4.05 -9.13
CA ILE A 13 -8.23 -5.18 -8.22
C ILE A 13 -7.16 -6.25 -8.43
N VAL A 14 -6.64 -6.76 -7.33
CA VAL A 14 -5.62 -7.82 -7.32
C VAL A 14 -6.31 -9.17 -7.11
N GLU A 15 -6.23 -10.07 -8.09
CA GLU A 15 -6.80 -11.42 -7.95
C GLU A 15 -5.86 -12.34 -7.16
N ARG A 16 -4.54 -12.16 -7.35
CA ARG A 16 -3.49 -12.89 -6.63
C ARG A 16 -2.60 -11.93 -5.85
N PRO A 17 -2.44 -12.11 -4.53
CA PRO A 17 -1.71 -11.16 -3.71
C PRO A 17 -0.31 -10.84 -4.25
N ILE A 18 0.03 -9.55 -4.23
CA ILE A 18 1.38 -9.07 -4.58
C ILE A 18 2.18 -8.96 -3.29
N LYS A 19 3.23 -9.76 -3.17
CA LYS A 19 4.15 -9.72 -2.04
C LYS A 19 5.34 -8.81 -2.36
N MET A 20 5.59 -7.86 -1.48
CA MET A 20 6.71 -6.93 -1.54
C MET A 20 7.64 -7.11 -0.34
N VAL A 21 8.90 -7.43 -0.60
CA VAL A 21 9.95 -7.43 0.43
C VAL A 21 10.57 -6.03 0.44
N ILE A 22 10.58 -5.43 1.62
CA ILE A 22 11.08 -4.07 1.85
C ILE A 22 12.33 -4.17 2.72
N ARG A 23 13.41 -3.48 2.34
CA ARG A 23 14.65 -3.32 3.09
C ARG A 23 15.20 -1.92 2.88
N ASP A 24 15.67 -1.29 3.95
CA ASP A 24 16.27 0.06 3.93
C ASP A 24 15.41 1.05 3.13
N ASP A 25 14.10 1.10 3.40
CA ASP A 25 13.11 1.98 2.75
C ASP A 25 12.80 1.70 1.27
N TYR A 26 13.35 0.64 0.68
CA TYR A 26 13.08 0.26 -0.71
C TYR A 26 12.44 -1.12 -0.85
N VAL A 27 11.57 -1.26 -1.86
CA VAL A 27 11.10 -2.55 -2.34
C VAL A 27 12.24 -3.26 -3.08
N VAL A 28 12.75 -4.36 -2.51
CA VAL A 28 13.87 -5.13 -3.06
C VAL A 28 13.44 -6.39 -3.81
N GLU A 29 12.25 -6.90 -3.53
CA GLU A 29 11.68 -8.07 -4.20
C GLU A 29 10.17 -7.91 -4.35
N ILE A 30 9.65 -8.29 -5.51
CA ILE A 30 8.22 -8.33 -5.81
C ILE A 30 7.93 -9.73 -6.35
N SER A 31 6.96 -10.42 -5.75
CA SER A 31 6.52 -11.74 -6.17
C SER A 31 4.99 -11.87 -6.14
N GLY A 32 4.43 -12.77 -6.95
CA GLY A 32 2.99 -12.94 -7.09
C GLY A 32 2.61 -13.46 -8.48
N GLY A 33 1.44 -13.02 -8.97
CA GLY A 33 0.93 -13.32 -10.31
C GLY A 33 1.29 -12.27 -11.36
N ALA A 34 0.47 -12.17 -12.41
CA ALA A 34 0.64 -11.20 -13.50
C ALA A 34 0.59 -9.75 -13.02
N GLU A 35 -0.15 -9.49 -11.94
CA GLU A 35 -0.23 -8.19 -11.27
C GLU A 35 1.13 -7.80 -10.66
N ALA A 36 1.87 -8.76 -10.09
CA ALA A 36 3.20 -8.51 -9.53
C ALA A 36 4.23 -8.17 -10.64
N GLU A 37 4.12 -8.82 -11.81
CA GLU A 37 4.93 -8.50 -12.99
C GLU A 37 4.61 -7.11 -13.54
N THR A 38 3.31 -6.77 -13.59
CA THR A 38 2.84 -5.46 -14.04
C THR A 38 3.37 -4.36 -13.12
N LEU A 39 3.25 -4.53 -11.80
CA LEU A 39 3.80 -3.59 -10.82
C LEU A 39 5.31 -3.41 -11.03
N SER A 40 6.05 -4.51 -11.16
CA SER A 40 7.50 -4.46 -11.42
C SER A 40 7.85 -3.67 -12.69
N GLY A 41 6.99 -3.74 -13.71
CA GLY A 41 7.13 -2.98 -14.95
C GLY A 41 6.83 -1.48 -14.83
N LEU A 42 6.02 -1.07 -13.84
CA LEU A 42 5.66 0.31 -13.54
C LEU A 42 6.72 1.02 -12.68
N LEU A 43 7.40 0.28 -11.79
CA LEU A 43 8.41 0.83 -10.87
C LEU A 43 9.77 1.07 -11.56
N LYS A 44 9.77 1.97 -12.54
CA LYS A 44 10.93 2.37 -13.34
C LYS A 44 11.33 3.82 -13.05
N GLY A 45 12.63 4.07 -13.01
CA GLY A 45 13.20 5.38 -12.71
C GLY A 45 13.83 5.43 -11.33
N GLU A 46 14.58 6.51 -11.09
CA GLU A 46 15.14 6.80 -9.77
C GLU A 46 14.00 7.03 -8.76
N GLY A 47 14.20 6.56 -7.53
CA GLY A 47 13.19 6.67 -6.46
C GLY A 47 11.94 5.79 -6.64
N ALA A 48 11.71 5.17 -7.80
CA ALA A 48 10.45 4.49 -8.09
C ALA A 48 10.13 3.31 -7.17
N LYS A 49 11.12 2.75 -6.46
CA LYS A 49 10.94 1.65 -5.49
C LYS A 49 10.96 2.09 -4.03
N ASN A 50 11.05 3.40 -3.78
CA ASN A 50 11.05 3.98 -2.44
C ASN A 50 9.70 3.75 -1.77
N ILE A 51 9.67 3.47 -0.46
CA ILE A 51 8.45 3.52 0.32
C ILE A 51 8.11 4.98 0.62
N ALA A 52 6.96 5.42 0.11
CA ALA A 52 6.51 6.80 0.12
C ALA A 52 5.58 7.11 1.29
N GLU A 53 4.72 6.15 1.65
CA GLU A 53 3.61 6.37 2.57
C GLU A 53 3.23 5.07 3.30
N LEU A 54 2.74 5.22 4.53
CA LEU A 54 1.93 4.23 5.24
C LEU A 54 0.63 4.94 5.65
N GLY A 55 -0.50 4.43 5.18
CA GLY A 55 -1.80 5.02 5.48
C GLY A 55 -2.81 3.99 5.99
N ILE A 56 -3.81 4.49 6.72
CA ILE A 56 -4.90 3.72 7.32
C ILE A 56 -6.21 4.30 6.82
N GLY A 57 -7.09 3.44 6.31
CA GLY A 57 -8.44 3.84 5.95
C GLY A 57 -9.32 4.03 7.19
N THR A 58 -10.02 5.15 7.26
CA THR A 58 -10.83 5.55 8.43
C THR A 58 -12.27 5.96 8.08
N ASN A 59 -12.69 5.77 6.82
CA ASN A 59 -14.00 6.18 6.35
C ASN A 59 -14.98 5.01 6.33
N GLU A 60 -15.94 5.01 7.25
CA GLU A 60 -17.00 3.99 7.36
C GLU A 60 -17.94 3.94 6.14
N LYS A 61 -17.97 5.01 5.34
CA LYS A 61 -18.86 5.12 4.17
C LYS A 61 -18.18 4.74 2.85
N ALA A 62 -16.85 4.62 2.84
CA ALA A 62 -16.12 4.18 1.66
C ALA A 62 -16.32 2.67 1.47
N ILE A 63 -16.41 2.23 0.22
CA ILE A 63 -16.56 0.82 -0.12
C ILE A 63 -15.40 0.36 -0.98
N ALA A 64 -15.00 -0.91 -0.81
CA ALA A 64 -14.01 -1.54 -1.67
C ALA A 64 -14.60 -1.71 -3.08
N SER A 65 -14.17 -0.89 -4.03
CA SER A 65 -14.69 -0.82 -5.40
C SER A 65 -13.65 -1.16 -6.47
N GLY A 66 -12.39 -1.35 -6.08
CA GLY A 66 -11.27 -1.51 -7.01
C GLY A 66 -10.67 -0.18 -7.47
N SER A 67 -11.21 0.94 -6.96
CA SER A 67 -10.65 2.27 -7.14
C SER A 67 -9.64 2.54 -6.03
N PRO A 68 -8.34 2.68 -6.31
CA PRO A 68 -7.33 2.91 -5.28
C PRO A 68 -7.68 4.07 -4.34
N LEU A 69 -8.18 5.18 -4.92
CA LEU A 69 -8.54 6.40 -4.17
C LEU A 69 -9.69 6.21 -3.17
N GLU A 70 -10.60 5.26 -3.43
CA GLU A 70 -11.67 4.95 -2.49
C GLU A 70 -11.24 3.86 -1.52
N ASP A 71 -10.60 2.82 -2.05
CA ASP A 71 -10.17 1.62 -1.32
C ASP A 71 -9.17 1.97 -0.20
N GLU A 72 -8.28 2.94 -0.41
CA GLU A 72 -7.34 3.44 0.60
C GLU A 72 -8.05 4.07 1.81
N LYS A 73 -9.30 4.52 1.63
CA LYS A 73 -10.08 5.24 2.65
C LYS A 73 -10.99 4.31 3.45
N VAL A 74 -11.30 3.12 2.92
CA VAL A 74 -12.20 2.14 3.53
C VAL A 74 -11.76 1.85 4.95
N ILE A 75 -12.66 1.98 5.93
CA ILE A 75 -12.31 1.77 7.33
C ILE A 75 -11.62 0.42 7.54
N GLY A 76 -10.48 0.44 8.23
CA GLY A 76 -9.72 -0.77 8.56
C GLY A 76 -8.73 -1.25 7.51
N THR A 77 -8.73 -0.67 6.29
CA THR A 77 -7.67 -0.97 5.32
C THR A 77 -6.36 -0.31 5.71
N VAL A 78 -5.26 -0.86 5.21
CA VAL A 78 -3.93 -0.26 5.30
C VAL A 78 -3.36 -0.23 3.90
N HIS A 79 -2.63 0.82 3.57
CA HIS A 79 -1.92 0.90 2.30
C HIS A 79 -0.48 1.35 2.50
N VAL A 80 0.35 0.91 1.57
CA VAL A 80 1.75 1.36 1.45
C VAL A 80 1.91 1.98 0.07
N GLY A 81 2.29 3.26 0.05
CA GLY A 81 2.61 4.00 -1.17
C GLY A 81 4.05 3.75 -1.59
N ILE A 82 4.30 3.66 -2.91
CA ILE A 82 5.64 3.44 -3.49
C ILE A 82 5.96 4.55 -4.49
N GLY A 83 7.15 5.14 -4.39
CA GLY A 83 7.66 6.15 -5.32
C GLY A 83 7.88 7.52 -4.69
N ASP A 84 7.32 8.56 -5.32
CA ASP A 84 7.50 9.97 -4.93
C ASP A 84 6.81 10.24 -3.61
N ASN A 85 7.50 10.96 -2.72
CA ASN A 85 6.92 11.38 -1.44
C ASN A 85 7.11 12.88 -1.16
N ARG A 86 7.47 13.69 -2.18
CA ARG A 86 7.72 15.13 -1.97
C ARG A 86 6.47 15.90 -1.58
N SER A 87 5.33 15.53 -2.15
CA SER A 87 4.02 16.10 -1.78
C SER A 87 3.57 15.70 -0.37
N LEU A 88 4.16 14.64 0.20
CA LEU A 88 3.85 14.07 1.52
C LEU A 88 4.85 14.53 2.60
N GLY A 89 5.79 15.42 2.26
CA GLY A 89 6.80 15.93 3.19
C GLY A 89 8.11 15.12 3.22
N GLY A 90 8.26 14.13 2.34
CA GLY A 90 9.52 13.43 2.11
C GLY A 90 10.45 14.17 1.13
N ASN A 91 11.56 13.53 0.78
CA ASN A 91 12.64 14.10 -0.04
C ASN A 91 12.98 13.27 -1.29
N VAL A 92 12.24 12.22 -1.59
CA VAL A 92 12.46 11.35 -2.75
C VAL A 92 11.55 11.80 -3.89
N GLU A 93 12.18 12.22 -4.98
CA GLU A 93 11.51 12.45 -6.27
C GLU A 93 11.47 11.14 -7.06
N ALA A 94 10.29 10.81 -7.58
CA ALA A 94 10.13 9.66 -8.48
C ALA A 94 9.06 9.96 -9.56
N PRO A 95 9.05 9.24 -10.69
CA PRO A 95 8.05 9.45 -11.74
C PRO A 95 6.70 8.81 -11.43
N VAL A 96 6.56 8.14 -10.30
CA VAL A 96 5.38 7.36 -9.91
C VAL A 96 5.06 7.56 -8.44
N HIS A 97 3.79 7.42 -8.08
CA HIS A 97 3.31 7.21 -6.72
C HIS A 97 2.20 6.15 -6.82
N LEU A 98 2.42 4.96 -6.27
CA LEU A 98 1.53 3.81 -6.42
C LEU A 98 1.16 3.22 -5.06
N ASP A 99 -0.12 3.26 -4.73
CA ASP A 99 -0.67 2.71 -3.49
C ASP A 99 -1.05 1.24 -3.63
N GLY A 100 -0.51 0.41 -2.74
CA GLY A 100 -0.91 -0.97 -2.56
C GLY A 100 -1.78 -1.14 -1.33
N ILE A 101 -3.06 -1.45 -1.52
CA ILE A 101 -4.07 -1.53 -0.46
C ILE A 101 -4.28 -2.98 0.03
N MET A 102 -4.35 -3.14 1.35
CA MET A 102 -4.57 -4.40 2.06
C MET A 102 -5.96 -4.37 2.72
N LYS A 103 -6.76 -5.41 2.49
CA LYS A 103 -8.19 -5.41 2.89
C LYS A 103 -8.39 -5.64 4.39
N ASN A 104 -7.80 -6.71 4.94
CA ASN A 104 -7.95 -7.10 6.34
C ASN A 104 -6.59 -7.28 7.02
N PRO A 105 -5.75 -6.24 7.06
CA PRO A 105 -4.42 -6.33 7.62
C PRO A 105 -4.46 -6.40 9.15
N THR A 106 -3.36 -6.87 9.74
CA THR A 106 -3.00 -6.51 11.12
C THR A 106 -1.87 -5.49 11.03
N LEU A 107 -2.03 -4.34 11.67
CA LEU A 107 -1.02 -3.29 11.75
C LEU A 107 -0.64 -3.06 13.20
N GLU A 108 0.65 -3.23 13.48
CA GLU A 108 1.27 -2.96 14.77
C GLU A 108 2.23 -1.77 14.62
N ILE A 109 2.10 -0.79 15.51
CA ILE A 109 2.97 0.39 15.60
C ILE A 109 3.50 0.46 17.02
N ASP A 110 4.83 0.49 17.17
CA ASP A 110 5.52 0.60 18.46
C ASP A 110 5.04 -0.41 19.53
N GLY A 111 4.78 -1.66 19.14
CA GLY A 111 4.31 -2.70 20.05
C GLY A 111 2.81 -2.69 20.32
N ARG A 112 2.03 -1.84 19.62
CA ARG A 112 0.58 -1.72 19.78
C ARG A 112 -0.14 -2.07 18.50
N ILE A 113 -1.09 -2.98 18.59
CA ILE A 113 -2.00 -3.29 17.49
C ILE A 113 -2.97 -2.11 17.35
N VAL A 114 -2.95 -1.45 16.18
CA VAL A 114 -3.86 -0.35 15.83
C VAL A 114 -4.93 -0.79 14.84
N ILE A 115 -4.63 -1.80 14.03
CA ILE A 115 -5.60 -2.54 13.20
C ILE A 115 -5.46 -4.02 13.51
N ASP A 116 -6.54 -4.71 13.89
CA ASP A 116 -6.57 -6.16 14.07
C ASP A 116 -7.50 -6.84 13.06
N ALA A 117 -6.92 -7.54 12.08
CA ALA A 117 -7.65 -8.21 11.00
C ALA A 117 -8.70 -7.30 10.32
N GLY A 118 -8.34 -6.04 10.06
CA GLY A 118 -9.21 -5.02 9.48
C GLY A 118 -10.11 -4.27 10.48
N ASN A 119 -10.04 -4.55 11.79
CA ASN A 119 -10.76 -3.79 12.81
C ASN A 119 -9.89 -2.67 13.35
N LEU A 120 -10.41 -1.44 13.41
CA LEU A 120 -9.70 -0.29 13.98
C LEU A 120 -9.78 -0.32 15.52
N GLU A 121 -8.64 -0.50 16.18
CA GLU A 121 -8.54 -0.74 17.64
C GLU A 121 -8.16 0.51 18.44
N VAL A 122 -8.09 1.67 17.79
CA VAL A 122 -7.70 2.93 18.45
C VAL A 122 -8.89 3.49 19.22
N THR A 123 -8.72 3.67 20.53
CA THR A 123 -9.66 4.39 21.41
C THR A 123 -9.18 5.84 21.56
N PHE A 124 -10.08 6.79 21.30
CA PHE A 124 -9.86 8.23 21.46
C PHE A 124 -10.32 8.73 22.84
#